data_AF-A0A7G6SG94-F1
#
_entry.id   AF-A0A7G6SG94-F1
#
_cell.length_a   1.000
_cell.length_b   1.000
_cell.length_c   1.000
_cell.angle_alpha   90.00
_cell.angle_beta   90.00
_cell.angle_gamma   90.00
#
_symmetry.space_group_name_H-M   'P 1'
#
loop_
_entity.id
_entity.type
_entity.pdbx_description
1 polymer ?
#
loop_
_entity_poly.entity_id
_entity_poly.type
_entity_poly.pdbx_seq_one_letter_code
_entity_poly.pdbx_strand_id
1 'polypeptide(L)'
;MSESIFDRITAFLGSKSAVQKVADDPVLTAELLLLLHVALADGKTEKSEYAAILRIASTDFGISPDEFGEVATYLKDFGYETSSEQAALAFADVPFERKVMLLRHLLAIANADNDLDPKEANLIRRTADLLGVTPEELHKSH
;
A
#
# COMPACT_ATOMS: atom_id res chain seq x y z
N MET A 1 4.21 -26.84 20.56
CA MET A 1 4.42 -25.44 21.01
C MET A 1 3.03 -24.85 21.18
N SER A 2 2.54 -24.72 22.41
CA SER A 2 1.24 -24.10 22.66
C SER A 2 1.40 -22.58 22.53
N GLU A 3 0.76 -21.96 21.55
CA GLU A 3 0.67 -20.50 21.47
C GLU A 3 0.17 -19.97 22.81
N SER A 4 0.93 -19.05 23.43
CA SER A 4 0.56 -18.49 24.71
C SER A 4 -0.67 -17.60 24.52
N ILE A 5 -1.60 -17.65 25.47
CA ILE A 5 -2.76 -16.74 25.51
C ILE A 5 -2.29 -15.27 25.48
N PHE A 6 -1.10 -14.98 26.02
CA PHE A 6 -0.47 -13.66 25.96
C PHE A 6 -0.08 -13.23 24.55
N ASP A 7 0.38 -14.16 23.69
CA ASP A 7 0.75 -13.85 22.30
C ASP A 7 -0.48 -13.45 21.49
N ARG A 8 -1.62 -14.13 21.74
CA ARG A 8 -2.90 -13.81 21.09
C ARG A 8 -3.47 -12.46 21.53
N ILE A 9 -3.35 -12.11 22.82
CA ILE A 9 -3.79 -10.81 23.33
C ILE A 9 -2.92 -9.70 22.76
N THR A 10 -1.60 -9.90 22.69
CA THR A 10 -0.68 -8.89 22.14
C THR A 10 -0.89 -8.68 20.65
N ALA A 11 -1.06 -9.75 19.87
CA ALA A 11 -1.40 -9.67 18.45
C ALA A 11 -2.74 -8.94 18.21
N PHE A 12 -3.76 -9.22 19.03
CA PHE A 12 -5.06 -8.56 18.93
C PHE A 12 -5.07 -7.08 19.38
N LEU A 13 -4.22 -6.72 20.35
CA LEU A 13 -4.04 -5.31 20.75
C LEU A 13 -3.21 -4.53 19.73
N GLY A 14 -2.21 -5.19 19.12
CA GLY A 14 -1.45 -4.66 17.99
C GLY A 14 -2.34 -4.39 16.78
N SER A 15 -3.20 -5.34 16.40
CA SER A 15 -4.07 -5.21 15.22
C SER A 15 -5.06 -4.06 15.33
N LYS A 16 -5.70 -3.88 16.50
CA LYS A 16 -6.51 -2.68 16.79
C LYS A 16 -5.70 -1.39 16.70
N SER A 17 -4.42 -1.41 17.08
CA SER A 17 -3.54 -0.25 16.94
C SER A 17 -3.16 0.03 15.48
N ALA A 18 -2.96 -1.01 14.65
CA ALA A 18 -2.63 -0.87 13.24
C ALA A 18 -3.81 -0.31 12.43
N VAL A 19 -5.02 -0.85 12.64
CA VAL A 19 -6.24 -0.31 12.01
C VAL A 19 -6.49 1.13 12.44
N GLN A 20 -6.38 1.43 13.74
CA GLN A 20 -6.55 2.78 14.26
C GLN A 20 -5.50 3.75 13.68
N LYS A 21 -4.24 3.33 13.59
CA LYS A 21 -3.15 4.11 12.98
C LYS A 21 -3.47 4.48 11.53
N VAL A 22 -3.98 3.52 10.77
CA VAL A 22 -4.37 3.76 9.37
C VAL A 22 -5.58 4.70 9.32
N ALA A 23 -6.61 4.45 10.12
CA ALA A 23 -7.81 5.28 10.18
C ALA A 23 -7.55 6.75 10.57
N ASP A 24 -6.59 6.99 11.47
CA ASP A 24 -6.23 8.32 11.95
C ASP A 24 -5.26 9.08 11.00
N ASP A 25 -4.70 8.41 9.99
CA ASP A 25 -3.80 9.00 8.98
C ASP A 25 -4.38 8.82 7.56
N PRO A 26 -5.09 9.85 7.04
CA PRO A 26 -5.66 9.83 5.70
C PRO A 26 -4.63 9.62 4.57
N VAL A 27 -3.38 10.09 4.77
CA VAL A 27 -2.31 9.90 3.77
C VAL A 27 -1.89 8.44 3.76
N LEU A 28 -1.65 7.84 4.93
CA LEU A 28 -1.34 6.41 5.04
C LEU A 28 -2.47 5.53 4.50
N THR A 29 -3.72 5.89 4.79
CA THR A 29 -4.90 5.22 4.20
C THR A 29 -4.84 5.27 2.67
N ALA A 30 -4.61 6.45 2.09
CA ALA A 30 -4.54 6.61 0.65
C ALA A 30 -3.33 5.86 0.02
N GLU A 31 -2.18 5.82 0.69
CA GLU A 31 -1.00 5.05 0.27
C GLU A 31 -1.34 3.57 0.18
N LEU A 32 -1.89 3.01 1.26
CA LEU A 32 -2.25 1.60 1.32
C LEU A 32 -3.36 1.24 0.32
N LEU A 33 -4.34 2.11 0.11
CA LEU A 33 -5.37 1.92 -0.92
C LEU A 33 -4.77 1.84 -2.32
N LEU A 34 -3.83 2.74 -2.65
CA LEU A 34 -3.17 2.73 -3.96
C LEU A 34 -2.33 1.46 -4.17
N LEU A 35 -1.62 1.00 -3.13
CA LEU A 35 -0.86 -0.26 -3.18
C LEU A 35 -1.78 -1.46 -3.45
N LEU A 36 -2.92 -1.53 -2.75
CA LEU A 36 -3.91 -2.58 -2.96
C LEU A 36 -4.55 -2.50 -4.36
N HIS A 37 -4.84 -1.30 -4.86
CA HIS A 37 -5.42 -1.13 -6.20
C HIS A 37 -4.48 -1.59 -7.33
N VAL A 38 -3.17 -1.37 -7.20
CA VAL A 38 -2.19 -1.90 -8.15
C VAL A 38 -2.19 -3.42 -8.13
N ALA A 39 -2.04 -4.02 -6.96
CA ALA A 39 -2.00 -5.48 -6.80
C ALA A 39 -3.31 -6.20 -7.15
N LEU A 40 -4.42 -5.47 -7.32
CA LEU A 40 -5.74 -6.01 -7.66
C LEU A 40 -6.21 -5.57 -9.05
N ALA A 41 -5.39 -4.82 -9.82
CA ALA A 41 -5.81 -4.17 -11.06
C ALA A 41 -6.29 -5.16 -12.13
N ASP A 42 -5.75 -6.38 -12.14
CA ASP A 42 -6.11 -7.45 -13.06
C ASP A 42 -7.13 -8.45 -12.46
N GLY A 43 -7.43 -8.32 -11.16
CA GLY A 43 -8.31 -9.20 -10.39
C GLY A 43 -7.63 -10.45 -9.79
N LYS A 44 -6.30 -10.57 -9.89
CA LYS A 44 -5.51 -11.69 -9.38
C LYS A 44 -4.20 -11.18 -8.78
N THR A 45 -4.15 -11.09 -7.46
CA THR A 45 -2.86 -10.85 -6.79
C THR A 45 -2.02 -12.13 -6.80
N GLU A 46 -0.85 -12.08 -7.40
CA GLU A 46 0.13 -13.17 -7.33
C GLU A 46 0.75 -13.24 -5.93
N LYS A 47 1.22 -14.42 -5.52
CA LYS A 47 1.81 -14.61 -4.18
C LYS A 47 3.01 -13.70 -3.91
N SER A 48 3.78 -13.41 -4.96
CA SER A 48 4.94 -12.51 -4.95
C SER A 48 4.55 -11.07 -4.68
N GLU A 49 3.51 -10.56 -5.33
CA GLU A 49 3.00 -9.20 -5.14
C GLU A 49 2.45 -9.03 -3.74
N TYR A 50 1.67 -10.00 -3.25
CA TYR A 50 1.17 -9.98 -1.89
C TYR A 50 2.31 -9.98 -0.86
N ALA A 51 3.36 -10.78 -1.11
CA ALA A 51 4.55 -10.77 -0.26
C ALA A 51 5.29 -9.41 -0.31
N ALA A 52 5.32 -8.74 -1.46
CA ALA A 52 5.89 -7.40 -1.60
C ALA A 52 5.10 -6.36 -0.79
N ILE A 53 3.76 -6.43 -0.82
CA ILE A 53 2.89 -5.57 0.00
C ILE A 53 3.17 -5.77 1.49
N LEU A 54 3.20 -7.01 1.97
CA LEU A 54 3.47 -7.31 3.38
C LEU A 54 4.84 -6.80 3.83
N ARG A 55 5.84 -6.90 2.95
CA ARG A 55 7.18 -6.37 3.20
C ARG A 55 7.15 -4.86 3.36
N ILE A 56 6.55 -4.13 2.42
CA ILE A 56 6.44 -2.66 2.45
C ILE A 56 5.64 -2.21 3.68
N ALA A 57 4.52 -2.86 3.97
CA ALA A 57 3.69 -2.55 5.13
C ALA A 57 4.48 -2.68 6.44
N SER A 58 5.30 -3.71 6.56
CA SER A 58 6.15 -3.94 7.73
C SER A 58 7.30 -2.95 7.82
N THR A 59 8.08 -2.76 6.74
CA THR A 59 9.30 -1.97 6.78
C THR A 59 9.05 -0.47 6.84
N ASP A 60 8.04 0.01 6.10
CA ASP A 60 7.88 1.43 5.84
C ASP A 60 6.71 2.02 6.61
N PHE A 61 5.71 1.19 6.95
CA PHE A 61 4.54 1.61 7.71
C PHE A 61 4.47 0.99 9.11
N GLY A 62 5.38 0.07 9.47
CA GLY A 62 5.39 -0.57 10.78
C GLY A 62 4.09 -1.36 11.07
N ILE A 63 3.47 -1.92 10.04
CA ILE A 63 2.29 -2.79 10.13
C ILE A 63 2.78 -4.22 9.91
N SER A 64 2.71 -5.06 10.94
CA SER A 64 3.21 -6.43 10.82
C SER A 64 2.35 -7.27 9.87
N PRO A 65 2.90 -8.36 9.29
CA PRO A 65 2.13 -9.24 8.42
C PRO A 65 0.86 -9.82 9.06
N ASP A 66 0.90 -10.05 10.38
CA ASP A 66 -0.23 -10.60 11.15
C ASP A 66 -1.36 -9.56 11.31
N GLU A 67 -1.03 -8.27 11.35
CA GLU A 67 -1.99 -7.16 11.47
C GLU A 67 -2.53 -6.71 10.10
N PHE A 68 -1.78 -6.97 9.03
CA PHE A 68 -2.11 -6.49 7.68
C PHE A 68 -3.47 -6.99 7.18
N GLY A 69 -3.88 -8.21 7.56
CA GLY A 69 -5.18 -8.75 7.16
C GLY A 69 -6.37 -7.92 7.64
N GLU A 70 -6.31 -7.43 8.88
CA GLU A 70 -7.34 -6.55 9.44
C GLU A 70 -7.30 -5.16 8.79
N VAL A 71 -6.10 -4.63 8.54
CA VAL A 71 -5.91 -3.37 7.81
C VAL A 71 -6.46 -3.47 6.38
N ALA A 72 -6.17 -4.54 5.65
CA ALA A 72 -6.69 -4.77 4.30
C ALA A 72 -8.22 -4.89 4.29
N THR A 73 -8.80 -5.51 5.32
CA THR A 73 -10.26 -5.59 5.48
C THR A 73 -10.86 -4.20 5.73
N TYR A 74 -10.28 -3.42 6.66
CA TYR A 74 -10.69 -2.03 6.91
C TYR A 74 -10.61 -1.17 5.64
N LEU A 75 -9.51 -1.26 4.89
CA LEU A 75 -9.32 -0.52 3.64
C LEU A 75 -10.30 -0.96 2.56
N LYS A 76 -10.65 -2.24 2.49
CA LYS A 76 -11.67 -2.72 1.56
C LYS A 76 -13.05 -2.17 1.91
N ASP A 77 -13.40 -2.15 3.19
CA ASP A 77 -14.70 -1.68 3.67
C ASP A 77 -14.83 -0.15 3.59
N PHE A 78 -13.72 0.59 3.78
CA PHE A 78 -13.66 2.05 3.71
C PHE A 78 -13.38 2.58 2.30
N GLY A 79 -12.59 1.85 1.51
CA GLY A 79 -12.06 2.24 0.22
C GLY A 79 -12.91 1.83 -0.98
N TYR A 80 -14.00 1.08 -0.80
CA TYR A 80 -14.87 0.65 -1.90
C TYR A 80 -15.51 1.82 -2.67
N GLU A 81 -15.52 3.03 -2.10
CA GLU A 81 -15.98 4.26 -2.75
C GLU A 81 -14.84 5.17 -3.25
N THR A 82 -13.58 4.90 -2.86
CA THR A 82 -12.45 5.77 -3.19
C THR A 82 -11.78 5.33 -4.48
N SER A 83 -11.98 6.07 -5.57
CA SER A 83 -11.27 5.79 -6.82
C SER A 83 -9.76 6.04 -6.66
N SER A 84 -8.94 5.42 -7.52
CA SER A 84 -7.49 5.68 -7.57
C SER A 84 -7.19 7.18 -7.78
N GLU A 85 -8.06 7.90 -8.48
CA GLU A 85 -7.96 9.35 -8.67
C GLU A 85 -8.23 10.12 -7.38
N GLN A 86 -9.24 9.73 -6.60
CA GLN A 86 -9.55 10.34 -5.30
C GLN A 86 -8.45 10.05 -4.27
N ALA A 87 -7.91 8.83 -4.26
CA ALA A 87 -6.78 8.47 -3.42
C ALA A 87 -5.54 9.29 -3.79
N ALA A 88 -5.23 9.45 -5.08
CA ALA A 88 -4.12 10.29 -5.53
C ALA A 88 -4.33 11.79 -5.21
N LEU A 89 -5.56 12.30 -5.25
CA LEU A 89 -5.87 13.68 -4.86
C LEU A 89 -5.60 13.95 -3.37
N ALA A 90 -5.71 12.94 -2.49
CA ALA A 90 -5.33 13.06 -1.09
C ALA A 90 -3.83 13.35 -0.90
N PHE A 91 -3.01 13.18 -1.94
CA PHE A 91 -1.57 13.48 -1.91
C PHE A 91 -1.23 14.90 -2.33
N ALA A 92 -2.19 15.77 -2.64
CA ALA A 92 -1.90 17.13 -3.11
C ALA A 92 -0.87 17.84 -2.20
N ASP A 93 -1.10 17.80 -0.89
CA ASP A 93 -0.29 18.45 0.15
C ASP A 93 0.83 17.56 0.74
N VAL A 94 1.03 16.36 0.19
CA VAL A 94 2.07 15.44 0.66
C VAL A 94 3.45 15.86 0.12
N PRO A 95 4.52 15.79 0.94
CA PRO A 95 5.88 16.08 0.48
C PRO A 95 6.27 15.27 -0.76
N PHE A 96 7.01 15.90 -1.66
CA PHE A 96 7.37 15.33 -2.96
C PHE A 96 8.13 14.00 -2.81
N GLU A 97 9.02 13.90 -1.83
CA GLU A 97 9.78 12.69 -1.54
C GLU A 97 8.86 11.50 -1.20
N ARG A 98 7.77 11.77 -0.48
CA ARG A 98 6.80 10.73 -0.10
C ARG A 98 5.97 10.28 -1.32
N LYS A 99 5.67 11.18 -2.26
CA LYS A 99 5.06 10.84 -3.56
C LYS A 99 5.97 9.94 -4.40
N VAL A 100 7.28 10.24 -4.44
CA VAL A 100 8.28 9.39 -5.11
C VAL A 100 8.36 8.02 -4.45
N MET A 101 8.38 7.95 -3.12
CA MET A 101 8.41 6.67 -2.38
C MET A 101 7.19 5.81 -2.65
N LEU A 102 5.99 6.40 -2.66
CA LEU A 102 4.76 5.70 -3.04
C LEU A 102 4.88 5.05 -4.42
N LEU A 103 5.34 5.79 -5.43
CA LEU A 103 5.51 5.23 -6.79
C LEU A 103 6.58 4.14 -6.84
N ARG A 104 7.65 4.25 -6.06
CA ARG A 104 8.64 3.17 -5.92
C ARG A 104 8.02 1.92 -5.31
N HIS A 105 7.14 2.06 -4.32
CA HIS A 105 6.42 0.94 -3.72
C HIS A 105 5.48 0.27 -4.73
N LEU A 106 4.71 1.07 -5.48
CA LEU A 106 3.82 0.55 -6.52
C LEU A 106 4.60 -0.24 -7.59
N LEU A 107 5.74 0.30 -8.05
CA LEU A 107 6.62 -0.39 -8.99
C LEU A 107 7.26 -1.66 -8.40
N ALA A 108 7.61 -1.65 -7.10
CA ALA A 108 8.18 -2.82 -6.44
C ALA A 108 7.16 -3.96 -6.29
N ILE A 109 5.87 -3.63 -6.13
CA ILE A 109 4.79 -4.62 -6.09
C ILE A 109 4.58 -5.19 -7.50
N ALA A 110 4.34 -4.33 -8.48
CA ALA A 110 4.01 -4.74 -9.85
C ALA A 110 5.18 -5.38 -10.63
N ASN A 111 6.40 -5.40 -10.07
CA ASN A 111 7.54 -6.14 -10.63
C ASN A 111 7.95 -7.34 -9.76
N ALA A 112 7.17 -7.71 -8.73
CA ALA A 112 7.57 -8.71 -7.76
C ALA A 112 7.73 -10.12 -8.36
N ASP A 113 7.01 -10.43 -9.43
CA ASP A 113 7.13 -11.67 -10.21
C ASP A 113 7.99 -11.53 -11.49
N ASN A 114 8.51 -10.33 -11.77
CA ASN A 114 9.17 -9.93 -13.02
C ASN A 114 8.24 -9.92 -14.26
N ASP A 115 6.93 -9.78 -14.09
CA ASP A 115 5.98 -9.58 -15.18
C ASP A 115 5.07 -8.39 -14.87
N LEU A 116 5.29 -7.26 -15.54
CA LEU A 116 4.49 -6.06 -15.35
C LEU A 116 3.28 -6.06 -16.30
N ASP A 117 2.08 -6.28 -15.78
CA ASP A 117 0.86 -6.30 -16.60
C ASP A 117 0.54 -4.90 -17.17
N PRO A 118 0.05 -4.78 -18.42
CA PRO A 118 -0.32 -3.49 -19.00
C PRO A 118 -1.33 -2.67 -18.19
N LYS A 119 -2.22 -3.30 -17.41
CA LYS A 119 -3.18 -2.59 -16.55
C LYS A 119 -2.50 -1.97 -15.35
N GLU A 120 -1.60 -2.71 -14.68
CA GLU A 120 -0.79 -2.21 -13.56
C GLU A 120 0.10 -1.06 -14.03
N ALA A 121 0.81 -1.24 -15.14
CA ALA A 121 1.64 -0.20 -15.74
C ALA A 121 0.84 1.07 -16.03
N ASN A 122 -0.39 0.94 -16.56
CA ASN A 122 -1.26 2.08 -16.85
C ASN A 122 -1.77 2.75 -15.56
N LEU A 123 -2.10 1.97 -14.52
CA LEU A 123 -2.52 2.51 -13.22
C LEU A 123 -1.38 3.27 -12.54
N ILE A 124 -0.17 2.72 -12.54
CA ILE A 124 1.03 3.36 -11.99
C ILE A 124 1.34 4.65 -12.75
N ARG A 125 1.29 4.62 -14.09
CA ARG A 125 1.51 5.82 -14.91
C ARG A 125 0.50 6.93 -14.60
N ARG A 126 -0.80 6.60 -14.54
CA ARG A 126 -1.84 7.59 -14.19
C ARG A 126 -1.63 8.15 -12.78
N THR A 127 -1.26 7.30 -11.83
CA THR A 127 -0.92 7.73 -10.48
C THR A 127 0.27 8.68 -10.50
N ALA A 128 1.32 8.39 -11.28
CA ALA A 128 2.48 9.28 -11.42
C ALA A 128 2.10 10.65 -12.00
N ASP A 129 1.26 10.66 -13.04
CA ASP A 129 0.75 11.89 -13.66
C ASP A 129 -0.04 12.75 -12.64
N LEU A 130 -0.89 12.12 -11.82
CA LEU A 130 -1.68 12.80 -10.79
C LEU A 130 -0.81 13.32 -9.64
N LEU A 131 0.24 12.59 -9.27
CA LEU A 131 1.17 13.00 -8.22
C LEU A 131 2.19 14.05 -8.71
N GLY A 132 2.26 14.27 -10.03
CA GLY A 132 3.21 15.20 -10.64
C GLY A 132 4.66 14.71 -10.53
N VAL A 133 4.89 13.39 -10.55
CA VAL A 133 6.22 12.78 -10.48
C VAL A 133 6.63 12.28 -11.85
N THR A 134 7.79 12.71 -12.35
CA THR A 134 8.30 12.30 -13.65
C THR A 134 9.13 11.00 -13.55
N PRO A 135 9.29 10.25 -14.66
CA PRO A 135 10.16 9.09 -14.70
C PRO A 135 11.60 9.38 -14.27
N GLU A 136 12.14 10.56 -14.58
CA GLU A 136 13.49 10.96 -14.19
C GLU A 136 13.63 11.08 -12.68
N GLU A 137 12.61 11.55 -11.98
CA GLU A 137 12.59 11.70 -10.52
C GLU A 137 12.54 10.33 -9.81
N LEU A 138 11.91 9.33 -10.44
CA LEU A 138 11.92 7.94 -9.95
C LEU A 138 13.29 7.27 -10.05
N HIS A 139 14.18 7.75 -10.94
CA HIS A 139 15.53 7.18 -11.08
C HIS A 139 16.59 7.90 -10.25
N LYS A 140 16.30 9.10 -9.72
CA LYS A 140 17.22 9.82 -8.84
C LYS A 140 17.29 9.12 -7.47
N SER A 141 18.48 8.69 -7.08
CA SER A 141 18.76 8.33 -5.68
C SER A 141 18.74 9.61 -4.86
N HIS A 142 17.72 9.78 -4.02
CA HIS A 142 17.63 10.85 -3.02
C HIS A 142 18.24 10.38 -1.71
#